data_AF-A0A3S1AP71-F1
#
_entry.id   AF-A0A3S1AP71-F1
#
_cell.length_a   1.000
_cell.length_b   1.000
_cell.length_c   1.000
_cell.angle_alpha   90.00
_cell.angle_beta   90.00
_cell.angle_gamma   90.00
#
_symmetry.space_group_name_H-M   'P 1'
#
loop_
_entity.id
_entity.type
_entity.pdbx_description
1 polymer ?
#
loop_
_entity_poly.entity_id
_entity_poly.type
_entity_poly.pdbx_seq_one_letter_code
_entity_poly.pdbx_strand_id
1 'polypeptide(L)'
;MAKITDFVEDAGAPGIIAGIGAVLLAPVVIPVVANVGKPFAKTLIKGGIVLYEKSKGAFAELGETWEDMVAEARAEIADSKQLPAFEASGHPETHDHDHG
;
A
#
# COMPACT_ATOMS: atom_id res chain seq x y z
N MET A 1 3.52 -0.02 19.61
CA MET A 1 4.15 0.16 18.29
C MET A 1 5.21 -0.89 17.96
N ALA A 2 5.93 -1.46 18.95
CA ALA A 2 6.99 -2.45 18.71
C ALA A 2 6.64 -3.62 17.75
N LYS A 3 5.48 -4.26 17.94
CA LYS A 3 5.10 -5.47 17.16
C LYS A 3 5.00 -5.30 15.64
N ILE A 4 4.66 -4.10 15.14
CA ILE A 4 4.54 -3.88 13.69
C ILE A 4 5.92 -3.70 13.09
N THR A 5 6.81 -2.98 13.78
CA THR A 5 8.20 -2.80 13.38
C THR A 5 8.96 -4.13 13.38
N ASP A 6 8.78 -4.96 14.43
CA ASP A 6 9.36 -6.31 14.50
C ASP A 6 8.90 -7.19 13.33
N PHE A 7 7.62 -7.13 12.96
CA PHE A 7 7.09 -7.89 11.83
C PHE A 7 7.63 -7.40 10.48
N VAL A 8 7.89 -6.10 10.34
CA VAL A 8 8.46 -5.51 9.12
C VAL A 8 9.95 -5.83 8.98
N GLU A 9 10.71 -5.81 10.08
CA GLU A 9 12.13 -6.22 10.09
C GLU A 9 12.29 -7.72 9.81
N ASP A 10 11.41 -8.57 10.36
CA ASP A 10 11.44 -10.02 10.15
C ASP A 10 10.92 -10.44 8.76
N ALA A 11 9.86 -9.77 8.25
CA ALA A 11 9.26 -10.10 6.96
C ALA A 11 9.91 -9.39 5.75
N GLY A 12 10.76 -8.37 5.98
CA GLY A 12 11.46 -7.64 4.92
C GLY A 12 10.54 -6.91 3.93
N ALA A 13 10.99 -6.76 2.68
CA ALA A 13 10.22 -6.08 1.63
C ALA A 13 8.79 -6.63 1.41
N PRO A 14 8.55 -7.96 1.47
CA PRO A 14 7.19 -8.50 1.49
C PRO A 14 6.30 -7.98 2.63
N GLY A 15 6.89 -7.80 3.83
CA GLY A 15 6.20 -7.27 5.00
C GLY A 15 5.71 -5.84 4.82
N ILE A 16 6.51 -4.99 4.15
CA ILE A 16 6.13 -3.60 3.86
C ILE A 16 4.97 -3.54 2.86
N ILE A 17 5.03 -4.32 1.78
CA ILE A 17 3.95 -4.34 0.77
C ILE A 17 2.63 -4.81 1.40
N ALA A 18 2.68 -5.89 2.18
CA ALA A 18 1.51 -6.38 2.91
C ALA A 18 0.99 -5.35 3.92
N GLY A 19 1.89 -4.64 4.62
CA GLY A 19 1.55 -3.60 5.58
C GLY A 19 0.80 -2.42 4.95
N ILE A 20 1.26 -1.93 3.80
CA ILE A 20 0.60 -0.84 3.06
C ILE A 20 -0.81 -1.30 2.61
N GLY A 21 -0.91 -2.49 2.03
CA GLY A 21 -2.21 -3.05 1.62
C GLY A 21 -3.18 -3.20 2.80
N ALA A 22 -2.68 -3.65 3.96
CA ALA A 22 -3.49 -3.79 5.17
C ALA A 22 -4.00 -2.45 5.70
N VAL A 23 -3.17 -1.39 5.69
CA VAL A 23 -3.59 -0.04 6.15
C VAL A 23 -4.65 0.55 5.23
N LEU A 24 -4.50 0.41 3.91
CA LEU A 24 -5.49 0.90 2.94
C LEU A 24 -6.84 0.17 3.07
N LEU A 25 -6.80 -1.14 3.35
CA LEU A 25 -8.02 -1.95 3.48
C LEU A 25 -8.61 -1.95 4.90
N ALA A 26 -7.86 -1.50 5.91
CA ALA A 26 -8.29 -1.44 7.31
C ALA A 26 -9.69 -0.84 7.53
N PRO A 27 -10.07 0.34 6.96
CA PRO A 27 -11.40 0.92 7.19
C PRO A 27 -12.55 0.06 6.63
N VAL A 28 -12.28 -0.82 5.66
CA VAL A 28 -13.29 -1.72 5.07
C VAL A 28 -13.28 -3.08 5.78
N VAL A 29 -12.10 -3.62 6.10
CA VAL A 29 -11.94 -4.96 6.67
C VAL A 29 -12.34 -4.99 8.15
N ILE A 30 -11.97 -3.98 8.94
CA ILE A 30 -12.30 -3.90 10.37
C ILE A 30 -13.82 -3.98 10.64
N PRO A 31 -14.69 -3.20 9.98
CA PRO A 31 -16.14 -3.28 10.25
C PRO A 31 -16.75 -4.59 9.77
N VAL A 32 -16.22 -5.21 8.70
CA VAL A 32 -16.67 -6.51 8.21
C VAL A 32 -16.34 -7.60 9.23
N VAL A 33 -15.10 -7.63 9.75
CA VAL A 33 -14.64 -8.66 10.71
C VAL A 33 -15.29 -8.49 12.09
N ALA A 34 -15.57 -7.26 12.53
CA ALA A 34 -16.22 -6.99 13.81
C ALA A 34 -17.66 -7.56 13.91
N ASN A 35 -18.31 -7.85 12.77
CA ASN A 35 -19.73 -8.24 12.71
C ASN A 35 -19.97 -9.68 12.23
N VAL A 36 -18.93 -10.50 12.00
CA VAL A 36 -19.09 -11.82 11.37
C VAL A 36 -19.04 -12.99 12.35
N GLY A 37 -20.14 -13.75 12.41
CA GLY A 37 -20.20 -15.05 13.09
C GLY A 37 -19.76 -16.23 12.21
N LYS A 38 -19.66 -17.43 12.80
CA LYS A 38 -19.33 -18.73 12.16
C LYS A 38 -19.88 -18.98 10.73
N PRO A 39 -21.15 -18.65 10.37
CA PRO A 39 -21.63 -18.88 9.00
C PRO A 39 -20.90 -18.05 7.93
N PHE A 40 -20.35 -16.89 8.26
CA PHE A 40 -19.69 -16.02 7.30
C PHE A 40 -18.32 -16.55 6.87
N ALA A 41 -17.58 -17.18 7.79
CA ALA A 41 -16.30 -17.81 7.48
C ALA A 41 -16.44 -18.86 6.37
N LYS A 42 -17.50 -19.68 6.42
CA LYS A 42 -17.74 -20.72 5.42
C LYS A 42 -18.05 -20.13 4.04
N THR A 43 -18.81 -19.02 3.99
CA THR A 43 -19.10 -18.31 2.75
C THR A 43 -17.87 -17.60 2.20
N LEU A 44 -17.06 -16.96 3.05
CA LEU A 44 -15.80 -16.33 2.64
C LEU A 44 -14.80 -17.33 2.09
N ILE A 45 -14.64 -18.49 2.71
CA ILE A 45 -13.76 -19.55 2.21
C ILE A 45 -14.23 -20.01 0.82
N LYS A 46 -15.52 -20.31 0.67
CA LYS A 46 -16.07 -20.73 -0.63
C LYS A 46 -15.96 -19.64 -1.69
N GLY A 47 -16.30 -18.41 -1.34
CA GLY A 47 -16.20 -17.26 -2.23
C GLY A 47 -14.74 -16.99 -2.63
N GLY A 48 -13.81 -17.11 -1.69
CA GLY A 48 -12.38 -16.95 -1.92
C GLY A 48 -11.82 -18.00 -2.88
N ILE A 49 -12.22 -19.27 -2.73
CA ILE A 49 -11.84 -20.34 -3.66
C ILE A 49 -12.33 -20.03 -5.08
N VAL A 50 -13.63 -19.69 -5.23
CA VAL A 50 -14.20 -19.39 -6.56
C VAL A 50 -13.54 -18.17 -7.20
N LEU A 51 -13.27 -17.12 -6.41
CA LEU A 51 -12.59 -15.93 -6.89
C LEU A 51 -11.15 -16.23 -7.32
N TYR A 52 -10.42 -17.04 -6.55
CA TYR A 52 -9.06 -17.47 -6.88
C TYR A 52 -9.00 -18.31 -8.17
N GLU A 53 -9.93 -19.24 -8.35
CA GLU A 53 -10.01 -20.05 -9.57
C GLU A 53 -10.32 -19.19 -10.80
N LYS A 54 -11.23 -18.22 -10.67
CA LYS A 54 -11.55 -17.26 -11.73
C LYS A 54 -10.40 -16.30 -12.03
N SER A 55 -9.70 -15.84 -11.00
CA SER A 55 -8.61 -14.89 -11.17
C SER A 55 -7.44 -15.52 -11.94
N LYS A 56 -7.15 -16.81 -11.75
CA LYS A 56 -6.11 -17.52 -12.52
C LYS A 56 -6.28 -17.41 -14.04
N GLY A 57 -7.52 -17.42 -14.54
CA GLY A 57 -7.81 -17.21 -15.96
C GLY A 57 -7.66 -15.74 -16.36
N ALA A 58 -8.21 -14.83 -15.56
CA ALA A 58 -8.17 -13.40 -15.83
C ALA A 58 -6.73 -12.82 -15.83
N PHE A 59 -5.84 -13.34 -14.98
CA PHE A 59 -4.44 -12.91 -14.96
C PHE A 59 -3.67 -13.27 -16.23
N ALA A 60 -4.08 -14.30 -16.97
CA ALA A 60 -3.41 -14.67 -18.21
C ALA A 60 -3.68 -13.66 -19.34
N GLU A 61 -4.87 -13.07 -19.36
CA GLU A 61 -5.27 -12.07 -20.38
C GLU A 61 -4.89 -10.65 -19.96
N LEU A 62 -4.89 -10.36 -18.65
CA LEU A 62 -4.56 -9.03 -18.12
C LEU A 62 -3.06 -8.83 -17.87
N GLY A 63 -2.26 -9.90 -17.97
CA GLY A 63 -0.82 -9.86 -17.68
C GLY A 63 -0.07 -8.86 -18.56
N GLU A 64 -0.31 -8.85 -19.87
CA GLU A 64 0.39 -7.95 -20.81
C GLU A 64 0.05 -6.48 -20.52
N THR A 65 -1.23 -6.15 -20.38
CA THR A 65 -1.67 -4.77 -20.05
C THR A 65 -1.21 -4.34 -18.66
N TRP A 66 -1.19 -5.27 -17.70
CA TRP A 66 -0.70 -5.00 -16.35
C TRP A 66 0.80 -4.74 -16.32
N GLU A 67 1.61 -5.53 -17.04
CA GLU A 67 3.05 -5.33 -17.15
C GLU A 67 3.38 -3.98 -17.79
N ASP A 68 2.62 -3.56 -18.80
CA ASP A 68 2.76 -2.25 -19.45
C ASP A 68 2.47 -1.10 -18.47
N MET A 69 1.31 -1.12 -17.80
CA MET A 69 0.97 -0.12 -16.77
C MET A 69 1.99 -0.07 -15.62
N VAL A 70 2.50 -1.24 -15.19
CA VAL A 70 3.54 -1.31 -14.15
C VAL A 70 4.86 -0.76 -14.68
N ALA A 71 5.22 -1.00 -15.94
CA ALA A 71 6.41 -0.43 -16.56
C ALA A 71 6.31 1.09 -16.67
N GLU A 72 5.16 1.61 -17.10
CA GLU A 72 4.87 3.05 -17.13
C GLU A 72 4.98 3.67 -15.74
N ALA A 73 4.30 3.12 -14.74
CA ALA A 73 4.36 3.63 -13.36
C ALA A 73 5.78 3.55 -12.77
N ARG A 74 6.56 2.51 -13.09
CA ARG A 74 7.97 2.41 -12.67
C ARG A 74 8.85 3.47 -13.33
N ALA A 75 8.64 3.73 -14.62
CA ALA A 75 9.32 4.81 -15.32
C ALA A 75 8.98 6.17 -14.69
N GLU A 76 7.71 6.44 -14.40
CA GLU A 76 7.28 7.67 -13.73
C GLU A 76 7.90 7.85 -12.33
N ILE A 77 8.01 6.78 -11.53
CA ILE A 77 8.65 6.82 -10.21
C ILE A 77 10.17 7.05 -10.34
N ALA A 78 10.82 6.40 -11.32
CA ALA A 78 12.25 6.57 -11.58
C ALA A 78 12.57 7.99 -12.05
N ASP A 79 11.72 8.58 -12.89
CA ASP A 79 11.81 9.96 -13.37
C ASP A 79 11.50 10.96 -12.24
N SER A 80 10.49 10.69 -11.42
CA SER A 80 10.15 11.48 -10.22
C SER A 80 11.27 11.48 -9.17
N LYS A 81 12.14 10.46 -9.16
CA LYS A 81 13.33 10.40 -8.29
C LYS A 81 14.41 11.41 -8.68
N GLN A 82 14.28 12.05 -9.85
CA GLN A 82 15.14 13.15 -10.30
C GLN A 82 14.58 14.55 -9.91
N LEU A 83 13.40 14.63 -9.29
CA LEU A 83 12.96 15.86 -8.65
C LEU A 83 13.54 15.92 -7.23
N PRO A 84 14.27 16.99 -6.87
CA PRO A 84 14.80 17.15 -5.54
C PRO A 84 13.66 17.18 -4.54
N ALA A 85 13.99 16.71 -3.34
CA ALA A 85 13.19 16.69 -2.13
C ALA A 85 12.07 17.74 -2.14
N PHE A 86 10.86 17.28 -1.80
CA PHE A 86 9.89 18.05 -1.03
C PHE A 86 10.66 19.11 -0.23
N GLU A 87 10.68 20.34 -0.74
CA GLU A 87 11.23 21.49 -0.05
C GLU A 87 10.40 21.53 1.22
N ALA A 88 10.98 20.97 2.28
CA ALA A 88 10.72 21.41 3.61
C ALA A 88 10.89 22.92 3.54
N SER A 89 9.77 23.62 3.40
CA SER A 89 9.67 25.04 3.62
C SER A 89 9.99 25.25 5.09
N GLY A 90 11.28 25.16 5.40
CA GLY A 90 11.93 25.79 6.53
C GLY A 90 11.65 27.27 6.35
N HIS A 91 10.68 27.70 7.12
CA HIS A 91 10.41 29.08 7.44
C HIS A 91 11.71 29.85 7.75
N PRO A 92 12.09 30.86 6.96
CA PRO A 92 13.08 31.84 7.37
C PRO A 92 12.32 33.11 7.79
N GLU A 93 11.87 33.17 9.03
CA GLU A 93 11.59 34.44 9.73
C GLU A 93 12.66 34.61 10.80
N THR A 94 13.30 35.75 11.02
CA THR A 94 13.39 37.03 10.31
C THR A 94 14.64 37.70 10.88
N HIS A 95 15.48 38.21 9.98
CA HIS A 95 16.03 39.56 10.01
C HIS A 95 16.36 40.17 11.39
N ASP A 96 17.64 40.08 11.73
CA ASP A 96 18.34 40.99 12.63
C ASP A 96 18.16 42.43 12.10
N HIS A 97 17.53 43.31 12.87
CA HIS A 97 17.52 44.75 12.60
C HIS A 97 17.96 45.49 13.85
N ASP A 98 19.27 45.67 13.89
CA ASP A 98 19.98 46.74 14.58
C ASP A 98 19.26 48.09 14.42
N HIS A 99 18.94 48.73 15.54
CA HIS A 99 18.60 50.15 15.60
C HIS A 99 19.05 50.74 16.94
N GLY A 100 20.17 51.46 16.88
CA GLY A 100 20.38 52.75 17.57
C GLY A 100 20.93 52.71 18.99
#